data_AF-A0A418BIS6-F1
#
_entry.id   AF-A0A418BIS6-F1
#
_cell.length_a   1.000
_cell.length_b   1.000
_cell.length_c   1.000
_cell.angle_alpha   90.00
_cell.angle_beta   90.00
_cell.angle_gamma   90.00
#
_symmetry.space_group_name_H-M   'P 1'
#
loop_
_entity.id
_entity.type
_entity.pdbx_description
1 polymer ?
#
loop_
_entity_poly.entity_id
_entity_poly.type
_entity_poly.pdbx_seq_one_letter_code
_entity_poly.pdbx_strand_id
1 'polypeptide(L)' 'MGGDVRVWDIRKRDMVSHLKEHSMAITGLALFEDDVHLVSCSRDKSFLCWELRTERRIASHIQRMGGV' A
#
# COMPACT_ATOMS: atom_id res chain seq x y z
N MET A 1 6.20 14.59 0.84
CA MET A 1 6.77 13.27 1.14
C MET A 1 5.93 12.65 2.25
N GLY A 2 5.09 11.65 1.94
CA GLY A 2 4.11 11.10 2.90
C GLY A 2 3.31 9.93 2.35
N GLY A 3 3.88 9.19 1.41
CA GLY A 3 3.24 8.10 0.65
C GLY A 3 3.82 6.72 0.95
N ASP A 4 4.44 6.55 2.10
CA ASP A 4 5.14 5.31 2.42
C ASP A 4 4.21 4.38 3.21
N VAL A 5 4.10 3.12 2.79
CA VAL A 5 3.56 2.05 3.63
C VAL A 5 4.72 1.32 4.30
N ARG A 6 4.63 1.11 5.61
CA ARG A 6 5.64 0.37 6.38
C ARG A 6 4.97 -0.79 7.12
N VAL A 7 5.62 -1.93 7.09
CA VAL A 7 5.18 -3.15 7.75
C VAL A 7 6.20 -3.49 8.83
N TRP A 8 5.72 -3.78 10.04
CA TRP A 8 6.56 -4.01 11.21
C TRP A 8 6.27 -5.38 11.82
N ASP A 9 7.32 -6.14 12.10
CA ASP A 9 7.23 -7.30 12.97
C ASP A 9 7.34 -6.82 14.42
N ILE A 10 6.22 -6.84 15.13
CA ILE A 10 6.14 -6.35 16.52
C ILE A 10 6.97 -7.22 17.47
N ARG A 11 7.14 -8.52 17.18
CA ARG A 11 7.93 -9.43 18.02
C ARG A 11 9.42 -9.16 17.87
N LYS A 12 9.88 -8.95 16.64
CA LYS A 12 11.27 -8.62 16.33
C LYS A 12 11.60 -7.14 16.56
N ARG A 13 10.57 -6.30 16.70
CA ARG A 13 10.65 -4.83 16.80
C ARG A 13 11.40 -4.22 15.61
N ASP A 14 11.18 -4.80 14.43
CA ASP A 14 11.90 -4.44 13.22
C ASP A 14 10.93 -4.17 12.07
N MET A 15 11.36 -3.31 11.15
CA MET A 15 10.61 -3.01 9.93
C MET A 15 10.89 -4.12 8.93
N VAL A 16 9.87 -4.91 8.61
CA VAL A 16 10.00 -5.99 7.64
C VAL A 16 9.81 -5.50 6.21
N SER A 17 9.05 -4.42 5.99
CA SER A 17 8.85 -3.90 4.64
C SER A 17 8.68 -2.38 4.59
N HIS A 18 9.18 -1.78 3.52
CA HIS A 18 9.05 -0.35 3.23
C HIS A 18 8.66 -0.12 1.77
N LEU A 19 7.38 0.15 1.56
CA LEU A 19 6.76 0.25 0.24
C LEU A 19 6.55 1.73 -0.11
N LYS A 20 7.38 2.27 -1.01
CA LYS A 20 7.48 3.72 -1.33
C LYS A 20 6.93 4.09 -2.71
N GLU A 21 5.82 3.47 -3.11
CA GLU A 21 5.29 3.69 -4.46
C GLU A 21 4.28 4.85 -4.55
N HIS A 22 3.64 5.26 -3.44
CA HIS A 22 2.71 6.39 -3.50
C HIS A 22 3.47 7.72 -3.55
N SER A 23 3.06 8.58 -4.48
CA SER A 23 3.67 9.91 -4.67
C SER A 23 3.03 10.98 -3.80
N MET A 24 1.85 10.70 -3.24
CA MET A 24 1.10 11.60 -2.35
C MET A 24 0.67 10.90 -1.07
N ALA A 25 -0.04 11.62 -0.20
CA ALA A 25 -0.52 11.11 1.07
C ALA A 25 -1.46 9.92 0.89
N ILE A 26 -1.17 8.85 1.62
CA ILE A 26 -2.05 7.68 1.76
C ILE A 26 -3.27 8.12 2.57
N THR A 27 -4.45 7.81 2.06
CA THR A 27 -5.74 8.17 2.67
C THR A 27 -6.42 6.99 3.33
N GLY A 28 -5.98 5.78 3.06
CA GLY A 28 -6.58 4.57 3.60
C GLY A 28 -5.74 3.32 3.35
N LEU A 29 -5.94 2.34 4.23
CA LEU A 29 -5.32 1.03 4.22
C LEU A 29 -6.38 -0.02 4.55
N ALA A 30 -6.38 -1.13 3.85
CA ALA A 30 -7.27 -2.26 4.08
C ALA A 30 -6.50 -3.58 3.97
N LEU A 31 -6.46 -4.34 5.06
CA LEU A 31 -5.88 -5.68 5.10
C LEU A 31 -6.95 -6.70 4.73
N PHE A 32 -6.57 -7.73 3.98
CA PHE A 32 -7.46 -8.85 3.66
C PHE A 32 -7.50 -9.84 4.82
N GLU A 33 -8.55 -10.66 4.90
CA GLU A 33 -8.71 -11.69 5.93
C GLU A 33 -7.62 -12.77 5.90
N ASP A 34 -6.84 -12.84 4.80
CA ASP A 34 -5.74 -13.78 4.67
C ASP A 34 -4.43 -13.31 5.33
N ASP A 35 -4.39 -12.09 5.88
CA ASP A 35 -3.19 -11.45 6.46
C ASP A 35 -1.98 -11.35 5.52
N VAL A 36 -2.16 -11.67 4.24
CA VAL A 36 -1.11 -11.67 3.22
C VAL A 36 -1.29 -10.50 2.27
N HIS A 37 -2.52 -10.09 1.98
CA HIS A 37 -2.80 -9.02 1.04
C HIS A 37 -3.18 -7.72 1.74
N LEU A 38 -2.68 -6.60 1.21
CA LEU A 38 -2.96 -5.26 1.67
C LEU A 38 -3.29 -4.37 0.48
N VAL A 39 -4.32 -3.54 0.61
CA VAL A 39 -4.59 -2.44 -0.33
C VAL A 39 -4.31 -1.11 0.35
N SER A 40 -3.59 -0.23 -0.36
CA SER A 40 -3.39 1.17 0.02
C SER A 40 -4.00 2.10 -1.02
N CYS A 41 -4.64 3.18 -0.56
CA CYS A 41 -5.21 4.21 -1.42
C CYS A 41 -4.58 5.57 -1.11
N SER A 42 -4.36 6.38 -2.15
CA SER A 42 -3.63 7.65 -2.01
C SER A 42 -4.27 8.77 -2.82
N ARG A 43 -3.98 10.01 -2.40
CA ARG A 43 -4.35 11.23 -3.14
C ARG A 43 -3.68 11.34 -4.52
N ASP A 44 -2.71 10.48 -4.81
CA ASP A 44 -2.10 10.37 -6.14
C ASP A 44 -3.03 9.72 -7.18
N LYS A 45 -4.29 9.46 -6.80
CA LYS A 45 -5.32 8.82 -7.62
C LYS A 45 -5.00 7.37 -7.94
N SER A 46 -4.17 6.72 -7.13
CA SER A 46 -3.88 5.30 -7.25
C SER A 46 -4.33 4.50 -6.03
N PHE A 47 -4.64 3.25 -6.31
CA PHE A 47 -4.80 2.18 -5.34
C PHE A 47 -3.76 1.12 -5.67
N LEU A 48 -2.97 0.71 -4.68
CA LEU A 48 -1.92 -0.29 -4.84
C LEU A 48 -2.29 -1.52 -4.00
N CYS A 49 -2.11 -2.70 -4.59
CA CYS A 49 -2.31 -3.96 -3.91
C CYS A 49 -0.95 -4.63 -3.70
N TRP A 50 -0.74 -5.12 -2.48
CA TRP A 50 0.54 -5.59 -1.97
C TRP A 50 0.38 -7.02 -1.45
N GLU A 51 1.39 -7.84 -1.70
CA GLU A 51 1.57 -9.13 -1.05
C GLU A 51 2.66 -8.98 0.01
N LEU A 52 2.27 -9.06 1.28
CA LEU A 52 3.12 -8.81 2.44
C LEU A 52 4.18 -9.89 2.66
N ARG A 53 3.93 -11.14 2.21
CA ARG A 53 4.89 -12.24 2.32
C ARG A 53 6.08 -12.10 1.38
N THR A 54 5.83 -11.61 0.17
CA THR A 54 6.87 -11.40 -0.84
C THR A 54 7.36 -9.97 -0.87
N GLU A 55 6.74 -9.07 -0.08
CA GLU A 55 7.04 -7.65 0.04
C GLU A 55 6.95 -6.92 -1.30
N ARG A 56 6.00 -7.33 -2.15
CA ARG A 56 5.89 -6.81 -3.52
C ARG A 56 4.52 -6.26 -3.82
N ARG A 57 4.51 -5.27 -4.70
CA ARG A 57 3.30 -4.79 -5.37
C ARG A 57 2.84 -5.86 -6.35
N ILE A 58 1.63 -6.36 -6.17
CA ILE A 58 0.99 -7.32 -7.09
C ILE A 58 0.13 -6.61 -8.13
N ALA A 59 -0.45 -5.46 -7.79
CA ALA A 59 -1.25 -4.68 -8.73
C ALA A 59 -1.18 -3.18 -8.43
N SER A 60 -1.33 -2.38 -9.49
CA SER A 60 -1.59 -0.95 -9.38
C SER A 60 -2.81 -0.60 -10.22
N HIS A 61 -3.69 0.21 -9.65
CA HIS A 61 -4.82 0.77 -10.36
C HIS A 61 -4.80 2.29 -10.21
N ILE A 62 -4.86 3.03 -11.32
CA ILE A 62 -4.94 4.48 -11.32
C ILE A 62 -6.34 4.87 -11.73
N GLN A 63 -7.04 5.58 -10.85
CA GLN A 63 -8.34 6.14 -11.16
C GLN A 63 -8.19 7.23 -12.21
N ARG A 64 -8.60 6.89 -13.44
CA ARG A 64 -8.79 7.88 -14.50
C ARG A 64 -10.11 8.58 -14.22
N MET A 65 -10.06 9.84 -13.78
CA MET A 65 -11.28 10.66 -13.76
C MET A 65 -11.70 10.85 -15.21
N GLY A 66 -12.68 10.07 -15.67
CA GLY A 66 -13.44 10.34 -16.88
C GLY A 66 -14.28 11.57 -16.63
N GLY A 67 -14.06 12.62 -17.41
CA GLY A 67 -14.98 13.76 -17.48
C GLY A 67 -16.33 13.31 -18.02
N VAL A 68 -17.37 13.95 -17.49
CA VAL A 68 -18.81 13.83 -17.82
C VAL A 68 -19.06 13.61 -19.31
#